data_AF-A0A068VBY3-F1
#
_entry.id   AF-A0A068VBY3-F1
#
_cell.length_a   1.000
_cell.length_b   1.000
_cell.length_c   1.000
_cell.angle_alpha   90.00
_cell.angle_beta   90.00
_cell.angle_gamma   90.00
#
_symmetry.space_group_name_H-M   'P 1'
#
loop_
_entity.id
_entity.type
_entity.pdbx_description
1 polymer ?
#
loop_
_entity_poly.entity_id
_entity_poly.type
_entity_poly.pdbx_seq_one_letter_code
_entity_poly.pdbx_strand_id
1 'polypeptide(L)'
;MPTRLLISPAFIILPSLLIQSFGLEYIVGDSFWSIPTTNDFYTNWSSSHFFQTGDTLYFDFDSGLHNVMEVSRREYESCSADNPFKVFWDGPASVALMEEGFAPEIPEDLYHLIKKAIAIRKHLERNRKDKDSKFILILVERRIHRLARYYKRTKKLPPNWK
;
A
#
# COMPACT_ATOMS: atom_id res chain seq x y z
N MET A 1 63.94 -36.64 -10.34
CA MET A 1 63.51 -35.48 -9.55
C MET A 1 62.05 -35.18 -9.88
N PRO A 2 61.21 -34.85 -8.89
CA PRO A 2 59.78 -35.18 -8.89
C PRO A 2 58.92 -34.13 -9.61
N THR A 3 57.95 -34.62 -10.39
CA THR A 3 56.82 -33.85 -10.93
C THR A 3 55.94 -33.39 -9.77
N ARG A 4 55.96 -32.09 -9.45
CA ARG A 4 55.04 -31.48 -8.48
C ARG A 4 53.69 -31.21 -9.15
N LEU A 5 52.72 -32.07 -8.87
CA LEU A 5 51.30 -31.83 -9.17
C LEU A 5 50.78 -30.74 -8.23
N LEU A 6 50.54 -29.55 -8.77
CA LEU A 6 49.85 -28.47 -8.05
C LEU A 6 48.35 -28.66 -8.24
N ILE A 7 47.68 -29.20 -7.21
CA ILE A 7 46.21 -29.24 -7.16
C ILE A 7 45.77 -27.84 -6.76
N SER A 8 45.30 -27.06 -7.75
CA SER A 8 44.63 -25.79 -7.49
C SER A 8 43.32 -26.09 -6.74
N PRO A 9 43.03 -25.42 -5.61
CA PRO A 9 41.76 -25.61 -4.93
C PRO A 9 40.69 -24.96 -5.81
N ALA A 10 39.92 -25.78 -6.52
CA ALA A 10 38.70 -25.33 -7.15
C ALA A 10 37.81 -24.73 -6.06
N PHE A 11 37.69 -23.40 -6.06
CA PHE A 11 36.72 -22.68 -5.26
C PHE A 11 35.34 -23.17 -5.67
N ILE A 12 34.75 -24.06 -4.89
CA ILE A 12 33.35 -24.43 -5.02
C ILE A 12 32.55 -23.20 -4.60
N ILE A 13 32.22 -22.36 -5.57
CA ILE A 13 31.26 -21.28 -5.38
C ILE A 13 29.91 -21.97 -5.24
N LEU A 14 29.54 -22.31 -4.00
CA LEU A 14 28.17 -22.64 -3.64
C LEU A 14 27.31 -21.45 -4.08
N PRO A 15 26.41 -21.59 -5.07
CA PRO A 15 25.50 -20.51 -5.39
C PRO A 15 24.64 -20.32 -4.14
N SER A 16 24.83 -19.21 -3.45
CA SER A 16 23.92 -18.80 -2.39
C SER A 16 22.54 -18.73 -3.03
N LEU A 17 21.67 -19.70 -2.72
CA LEU A 17 20.30 -19.71 -3.17
C LEU A 17 19.62 -18.51 -2.50
N LEU A 18 19.67 -17.36 -3.17
CA LEU A 18 18.83 -16.23 -2.83
C LEU A 18 17.41 -16.67 -3.17
N ILE A 19 16.70 -17.15 -2.16
CA ILE A 19 15.27 -17.38 -2.23
C ILE A 19 14.66 -16.00 -2.49
N GLN A 20 14.34 -15.69 -3.74
CA GLN A 20 13.49 -14.55 -4.06
C GLN A 20 12.10 -14.91 -3.55
N SER A 21 11.72 -14.32 -2.43
CA SER A 21 10.33 -14.34 -1.97
C SER A 21 9.53 -13.51 -2.96
N PHE A 22 8.89 -14.18 -3.91
CA PHE A 22 7.84 -13.59 -4.73
C PHE A 22 6.51 -13.89 -4.05
N GLY A 23 5.69 -12.87 -3.86
CA GLY A 23 4.29 -13.09 -3.52
C GLY A 23 3.52 -13.70 -4.69
N LEU A 24 2.42 -14.36 -4.39
CA LEU A 24 1.55 -15.02 -5.37
C LEU A 24 0.58 -14.02 -5.99
N GLU A 25 0.34 -14.14 -7.30
CA GLU A 25 -0.68 -13.37 -8.00
C GLU A 25 -1.98 -14.18 -8.11
N TYR A 26 -3.10 -13.57 -7.72
CA TYR A 26 -4.44 -14.15 -7.73
C TYR A 26 -5.33 -13.39 -8.69
N ILE A 27 -5.91 -14.07 -9.67
CA ILE A 27 -6.93 -13.49 -10.55
C ILE A 27 -8.24 -13.43 -9.78
N VAL A 28 -8.77 -12.24 -9.57
CA VAL A 28 -9.94 -12.03 -8.71
C VAL A 28 -11.18 -12.71 -9.32
N GLY A 29 -11.72 -13.68 -8.59
CA GLY A 29 -12.87 -14.49 -9.05
C GLY A 29 -12.51 -15.59 -10.06
N ASP A 30 -11.22 -15.90 -10.22
CA ASP A 30 -10.68 -16.92 -11.14
C ASP A 30 -11.18 -16.79 -12.60
N SER A 31 -11.58 -15.58 -12.97
CA SER A 31 -12.23 -15.28 -14.24
C SER A 31 -12.10 -13.79 -14.58
N PHE A 32 -12.61 -13.42 -15.76
CA PHE A 32 -12.76 -12.02 -16.13
C PHE A 32 -13.69 -11.29 -15.16
N TRP A 33 -13.34 -10.06 -14.77
CA TRP A 33 -14.11 -9.27 -13.83
C TRP A 33 -15.55 -9.09 -14.29
N SER A 34 -16.50 -9.35 -13.39
CA SER A 34 -17.92 -9.22 -13.68
C SER A 34 -18.71 -8.96 -12.40
N ILE A 35 -19.92 -8.42 -12.53
CA ILE A 35 -20.83 -8.27 -11.40
C ILE A 35 -21.61 -9.60 -11.28
N PRO A 36 -21.38 -10.40 -10.23
CA PRO A 36 -22.03 -11.71 -10.07
C PRO A 36 -23.53 -11.55 -9.79
N THR A 37 -24.31 -12.57 -10.14
CA THR A 37 -25.75 -12.60 -9.87
C THR A 37 -26.08 -12.80 -8.39
N THR A 38 -25.14 -13.33 -7.61
CA THR A 38 -25.25 -13.55 -6.16
C THR A 38 -24.24 -12.70 -5.41
N ASN A 39 -24.63 -12.18 -4.24
CA ASN A 39 -23.80 -11.26 -3.46
C ASN A 39 -22.64 -11.95 -2.72
N ASP A 40 -22.70 -13.28 -2.58
CA ASP A 40 -21.73 -14.05 -1.79
C ASP A 40 -20.53 -14.55 -2.61
N PHE A 41 -20.55 -14.37 -3.94
CA PHE A 41 -19.54 -14.92 -4.84
C PHE A 41 -18.11 -14.51 -4.46
N TYR A 42 -17.82 -13.21 -4.38
CA TYR A 42 -16.48 -12.72 -4.04
C TYR A 42 -16.12 -12.96 -2.57
N THR A 43 -17.09 -12.98 -1.67
CA THR A 43 -16.87 -13.36 -0.26
C THR A 43 -16.39 -14.81 -0.16
N ASN A 44 -17.05 -15.73 -0.86
CA ASN A 44 -16.67 -17.14 -0.90
C ASN A 44 -15.31 -17.34 -1.57
N TRP A 45 -15.07 -16.68 -2.70
CA TRP A 45 -13.78 -16.73 -3.39
C TRP A 45 -12.65 -16.19 -2.52
N SER A 46 -12.83 -15.04 -1.86
CA SER A 46 -11.80 -14.50 -0.96
C SER A 46 -11.54 -15.44 0.24
N SER A 47 -12.58 -16.11 0.75
CA SER A 47 -12.47 -17.03 1.88
C SER A 47 -11.85 -18.39 1.51
N SER A 48 -11.85 -18.76 0.22
CA SER A 48 -11.18 -19.99 -0.25
C SER A 48 -9.68 -19.81 -0.48
N HIS A 49 -9.18 -18.58 -0.38
CA HIS A 49 -7.78 -18.23 -0.59
C HIS A 49 -7.10 -17.80 0.71
N PHE A 50 -5.79 -18.05 0.80
CA PHE A 50 -4.97 -17.60 1.91
C PHE A 50 -4.00 -16.52 1.42
N PHE A 51 -4.30 -15.27 1.76
CA PHE A 51 -3.51 -14.12 1.35
C PHE A 51 -2.37 -13.84 2.33
N GLN A 52 -1.20 -13.52 1.80
CA GLN A 52 -0.02 -13.10 2.54
C GLN A 52 0.48 -11.75 2.06
N THR A 53 1.20 -11.05 2.95
CA THR A 53 1.91 -9.82 2.57
C THR A 53 2.88 -10.10 1.43
N GLY A 54 2.76 -9.33 0.35
CA GLY A 54 3.53 -9.46 -0.88
C GLY A 54 2.75 -10.09 -2.03
N ASP A 55 1.63 -10.76 -1.75
CA ASP A 55 0.74 -11.29 -2.79
C ASP A 55 0.09 -10.15 -3.61
N THR A 56 -0.44 -10.46 -4.79
CA THR A 56 -1.05 -9.48 -5.69
C THR A 56 -2.41 -9.95 -6.14
N LEU A 57 -3.40 -9.05 -6.11
CA LEU A 57 -4.71 -9.25 -6.70
C LEU A 57 -4.71 -8.67 -8.12
N TYR A 58 -4.97 -9.52 -9.10
CA TYR A 58 -5.07 -9.18 -10.51
C TYR A 58 -6.55 -9.07 -10.91
N PHE A 59 -6.95 -7.86 -11.31
CA PHE A 59 -8.28 -7.55 -11.78
C PHE A 59 -8.27 -7.46 -13.30
N ASP A 60 -8.84 -8.46 -13.95
CA ASP A 60 -8.94 -8.54 -15.40
C ASP A 60 -10.21 -7.85 -15.90
N PHE A 61 -10.11 -6.64 -16.45
CA PHE A 61 -11.26 -5.89 -16.96
C PHE A 61 -10.87 -4.97 -18.12
N ASP A 62 -11.87 -4.62 -18.95
CA ASP A 62 -11.70 -3.65 -20.03
C ASP A 62 -11.75 -2.20 -19.52
N SER A 63 -10.78 -1.40 -19.96
CA SER A 63 -10.71 0.03 -19.65
C SER A 63 -11.98 0.76 -20.10
N GLY A 64 -12.45 1.71 -19.27
CA GLY A 64 -13.60 2.57 -19.59
C GLY A 64 -14.97 2.06 -19.12
N LEU A 65 -15.09 0.79 -18.73
CA LEU A 65 -16.33 0.23 -18.14
C LEU A 65 -16.22 0.01 -16.64
N HIS A 66 -15.02 -0.33 -16.17
CA HIS A 66 -14.74 -0.64 -14.78
C HIS A 66 -13.49 0.09 -14.31
N ASN A 67 -13.36 0.21 -13.00
CA ASN A 67 -12.18 0.75 -12.34
C ASN A 67 -11.97 0.03 -11.00
N VAL A 68 -10.75 0.09 -10.49
CA VAL A 68 -10.40 -0.46 -9.18
C VAL A 68 -9.99 0.68 -8.27
N MET A 69 -10.57 0.73 -7.07
CA MET A 69 -10.24 1.72 -6.05
C MET A 69 -9.78 1.03 -4.77
N GLU A 70 -8.62 1.45 -4.27
CA GLU A 70 -8.14 1.05 -2.95
C GLU A 70 -8.70 2.04 -1.92
N VAL A 71 -9.51 1.55 -0.99
CA VAL A 71 -10.23 2.37 0.00
C VAL A 71 -9.93 1.93 1.43
N SER A 72 -10.17 2.83 2.39
CA SER A 72 -10.06 2.47 3.81
C SER A 72 -11.18 1.52 4.22
N ARG A 73 -10.95 0.72 5.27
CA ARG A 73 -11.97 -0.16 5.86
C ARG A 73 -13.31 0.56 6.14
N ARG A 74 -13.27 1.80 6.63
CA ARG A 74 -14.49 2.58 6.91
C ARG A 74 -15.26 2.94 5.65
N GLU A 75 -14.54 3.29 4.58
CA GLU A 75 -15.13 3.62 3.28
C GLU A 75 -15.70 2.37 2.62
N TYR A 76 -15.01 1.23 2.71
CA TYR A 76 -15.55 -0.08 2.32
C TYR A 76 -16.83 -0.43 3.08
N GLU A 77 -16.81 -0.39 4.42
CA GLU A 77 -17.96 -0.72 5.28
C GLU A 77 -19.16 0.21 5.07
N SER A 78 -18.92 1.48 4.68
CA SER A 78 -19.98 2.47 4.40
C SER A 78 -20.35 2.58 2.92
N CYS A 79 -19.72 1.80 2.04
CA CYS A 79 -19.88 1.89 0.59
C CYS A 79 -19.68 3.32 0.05
N SER A 80 -18.65 4.01 0.54
CA SER A 80 -18.21 5.32 0.04
C SER A 80 -16.86 5.18 -0.67
N ALA A 81 -16.64 6.00 -1.70
CA ALA A 81 -15.38 6.13 -2.42
C ALA A 81 -14.96 7.60 -2.54
N ASP A 82 -15.23 8.40 -1.51
CA ASP A 82 -14.96 9.84 -1.52
C ASP A 82 -13.46 10.18 -1.47
N ASN A 83 -12.64 9.34 -0.81
CA ASN A 83 -11.20 9.59 -0.66
C ASN A 83 -10.38 8.29 -0.82
N PRO A 84 -10.39 7.68 -2.02
CA PRO A 84 -9.62 6.48 -2.30
C PRO A 84 -8.12 6.75 -2.15
N PHE A 85 -7.38 5.77 -1.66
CA PHE A 85 -5.91 5.81 -1.60
C PHE A 85 -5.29 5.76 -2.99
N LYS A 86 -5.84 4.91 -3.86
CA LYS A 86 -5.39 4.72 -5.24
C LYS A 86 -6.58 4.38 -6.12
N VAL A 87 -6.56 4.87 -7.35
CA VAL A 87 -7.59 4.60 -8.36
C VAL A 87 -6.91 4.16 -9.65
N PHE A 88 -7.38 3.03 -10.19
CA PHE A 88 -6.97 2.48 -11.46
C PHE A 88 -8.14 2.59 -12.43
N TRP A 89 -8.06 3.53 -13.37
CA TRP A 89 -9.10 3.79 -14.37
C TRP A 89 -9.02 2.87 -15.59
N ASP A 90 -7.81 2.39 -15.88
CA ASP A 90 -7.52 1.53 -17.00
C ASP A 90 -7.22 0.10 -16.48
N GLY A 91 -7.71 -0.89 -17.21
CA GLY A 91 -7.52 -2.31 -16.93
C GLY A 91 -6.56 -2.98 -17.92
N PRO A 92 -5.97 -4.13 -17.56
CA PRO A 92 -6.13 -4.84 -16.28
C PRO A 92 -5.34 -4.15 -15.16
N ALA A 93 -5.80 -4.29 -13.91
CA ALA A 93 -5.19 -3.64 -12.75
C ALA A 93 -4.62 -4.66 -11.76
N SER A 94 -3.39 -4.43 -11.28
CA SER A 94 -2.75 -5.24 -10.24
C SER A 94 -2.64 -4.47 -8.92
N VAL A 95 -3.13 -5.04 -7.84
CA VAL A 95 -3.11 -4.48 -6.49
C VAL A 95 -2.29 -5.38 -5.58
N ALA A 96 -1.12 -4.91 -5.15
CA ALA A 96 -0.28 -5.64 -4.21
C ALA A 96 -0.88 -5.58 -2.79
N LEU A 97 -1.06 -6.73 -2.16
CA LEU A 97 -1.43 -6.87 -0.76
C LEU A 97 -0.19 -6.62 0.08
N MET A 98 -0.09 -5.46 0.71
CA MET A 98 0.91 -5.24 1.75
C MET A 98 0.27 -5.39 3.13
N GLU A 99 1.09 -5.49 4.18
CA GLU A 99 0.61 -5.58 5.56
C GLU A 99 -0.47 -4.53 5.81
N GLU A 100 -1.57 -4.94 6.48
CA GLU A 100 -2.79 -4.16 6.66
C GLU A 100 -2.51 -2.65 6.84
N GLY A 101 -2.83 -1.87 5.80
CA GLY A 101 -2.70 -0.41 5.83
C GLY A 101 -1.41 0.16 5.21
N PHE A 102 -0.56 -0.65 4.60
CA PHE A 102 0.43 -0.20 3.62
C PHE A 102 -0.09 -0.56 2.21
N ALA A 103 -0.41 0.40 1.35
CA ALA A 103 0.64 1.17 0.72
C ALA A 103 0.31 2.67 0.57
N PRO A 104 0.31 3.48 1.64
CA PRO A 104 0.80 4.82 1.48
C PRO A 104 2.32 4.72 1.37
N GLU A 105 2.93 5.52 0.49
CA GLU A 105 4.37 5.81 0.49
C GLU A 105 4.89 6.40 1.83
N ILE A 106 4.04 6.42 2.87
CA ILE A 106 4.10 7.20 4.09
C ILE A 106 3.60 6.34 5.27
N PRO A 107 4.29 6.31 6.43
CA PRO A 107 3.85 5.55 7.60
C PRO A 107 2.47 5.94 8.18
N GLU A 108 1.73 4.97 8.71
CA GLU A 108 0.32 5.10 9.15
C GLU A 108 0.07 6.19 10.20
N ASP A 109 0.97 6.35 11.16
CA ASP A 109 0.88 7.39 12.18
C ASP A 109 1.07 8.80 11.59
N LEU A 110 1.89 8.94 10.55
CA LEU A 110 2.08 10.17 9.79
C LEU A 110 0.86 10.45 8.91
N TYR A 111 0.31 9.44 8.24
CA TYR A 111 -0.93 9.53 7.46
C TYR A 111 -2.10 10.06 8.30
N HIS A 112 -2.36 9.46 9.47
CA HIS A 112 -3.44 9.90 10.36
C HIS A 112 -3.29 11.35 10.82
N LEU A 113 -2.07 11.81 11.07
CA LEU A 113 -1.81 13.20 11.43
C LEU A 113 -2.10 14.14 10.26
N ILE A 114 -1.69 13.77 9.04
CA ILE A 114 -1.99 14.54 7.81
C ILE A 114 -3.51 14.63 7.59
N LYS A 115 -4.23 13.50 7.70
CA LYS A 115 -5.70 13.47 7.58
C LYS A 115 -6.38 14.39 8.59
N LYS A 116 -5.90 14.37 9.85
CA LYS A 116 -6.38 15.28 10.90
C LYS A 116 -6.10 16.75 10.56
N ALA A 117 -4.92 17.07 10.03
CA ALA A 117 -4.59 18.44 9.62
C ALA A 117 -5.49 18.94 8.49
N ILE A 118 -5.77 18.09 7.48
CA ILE A 118 -6.70 18.42 6.37
C ILE A 118 -8.10 18.70 6.90
N ALA A 119 -8.62 17.86 7.80
CA ALA A 119 -9.93 18.05 8.41
C ALA A 119 -10.02 19.37 9.19
N ILE A 120 -8.99 19.71 9.99
CA ILE A 120 -8.95 20.97 10.74
C ILE A 120 -8.85 22.18 9.80
N ARG A 121 -8.06 22.10 8.72
CA ARG A 121 -7.99 23.16 7.69
C ARG A 121 -9.36 23.42 7.08
N LYS A 122 -10.07 22.36 6.67
CA LYS A 122 -11.44 22.45 6.13
C LYS A 122 -12.43 23.05 7.13
N HIS A 123 -12.32 22.72 8.42
CA HIS A 123 -13.12 23.35 9.49
C HIS A 123 -12.82 24.85 9.60
N LEU A 124 -11.54 25.24 9.56
CA LEU A 124 -11.10 26.63 9.69
C LEU A 124 -11.44 27.51 8.47
N GLU A 125 -11.65 26.93 7.29
CA GLU A 125 -12.13 27.67 6.11
C GLU A 125 -13.49 28.32 6.37
N ARG A 126 -14.38 27.59 7.05
CA ARG A 126 -15.71 28.07 7.45
C ARG A 126 -15.68 28.83 8.78
N ASN A 127 -14.81 28.42 9.70
CA ASN A 127 -14.72 28.95 11.06
C ASN A 127 -13.44 29.77 11.30
N ARG A 128 -13.22 30.80 10.50
CA ARG A 128 -11.96 31.57 10.49
C ARG A 128 -11.58 32.24 11.82
N LYS A 129 -12.55 32.48 12.71
CA LYS A 129 -12.34 33.13 14.02
C LYS A 129 -12.05 32.12 15.14
N ASP A 130 -12.18 30.82 14.88
CA ASP A 130 -11.88 29.76 15.84
C ASP A 130 -10.36 29.71 16.09
N LYS A 131 -9.95 30.29 17.23
CA LYS A 131 -8.54 30.35 17.65
C LYS A 131 -8.04 29.02 18.21
N ASP A 132 -8.93 28.22 18.78
CA ASP A 132 -8.58 26.92 19.37
C ASP A 132 -8.21 25.92 18.27
N SER A 133 -9.07 25.79 17.25
CA SER A 133 -8.78 24.95 16.09
C SER A 133 -7.51 25.39 15.35
N LYS A 134 -7.20 26.69 15.28
CA LYS A 134 -5.93 27.19 14.73
C LYS A 134 -4.73 26.73 15.55
N PHE A 135 -4.83 26.81 16.88
CA PHE A 135 -3.77 26.35 17.77
C PHE A 135 -3.56 24.83 17.64
N ILE A 136 -4.64 24.05 17.61
CA ILE A 136 -4.59 22.60 17.41
C ILE A 136 -3.95 22.27 16.05
N LEU A 137 -4.29 22.99 14.97
CA LEU A 137 -3.67 22.81 13.67
C LEU A 137 -2.15 22.98 13.74
N ILE A 138 -1.67 24.04 14.39
CA ILE A 138 -0.24 24.31 14.56
C ILE A 138 0.45 23.16 15.31
N LEU A 139 -0.17 22.63 16.37
CA LEU A 139 0.39 21.50 17.12
C LEU A 139 0.46 20.23 16.28
N VAL A 140 -0.59 19.94 15.50
CA VAL A 140 -0.63 18.79 14.58
C VAL A 140 0.44 18.93 13.50
N GLU A 141 0.55 20.08 12.86
CA GLU A 141 1.56 20.35 11.82
C GLU A 141 2.99 20.20 12.36
N ARG A 142 3.27 20.69 13.57
CA ARG A 142 4.57 20.48 14.24
C ARG A 142 4.86 19.00 14.48
N ARG A 143 3.86 18.22 14.87
CA ARG A 143 3.99 16.77 15.09
C ARG A 143 4.26 16.04 13.78
N ILE A 144 3.56 16.41 12.69
CA ILE A 144 3.81 15.92 11.33
C ILE A 144 5.27 16.19 10.93
N HIS A 145 5.74 17.44 11.07
CA HIS A 145 7.12 17.79 10.73
C HIS A 145 8.16 16.99 11.53
N ARG A 146 7.93 16.79 12.83
CA ARG A 146 8.83 15.98 13.67
C ARG A 146 8.87 14.53 13.19
N LEU A 147 7.71 13.97 12.89
CA LEU A 147 7.56 12.57 12.50
C LEU A 147 8.08 12.30 11.09
N ALA A 148 7.80 13.19 10.14
CA ALA A 148 8.37 13.16 8.79
C ALA A 148 9.90 13.19 8.82
N ARG A 149 10.52 14.04 9.67
CA ARG A 149 11.99 14.05 9.86
C ARG A 149 12.51 12.71 10.39
N TYR A 150 11.81 12.10 11.34
CA TYR A 150 12.17 10.78 11.85
C TYR A 150 12.14 9.73 10.72
N TYR A 151 11.09 9.73 9.91
CA TYR A 151 10.93 8.75 8.82
C TYR A 151 11.86 8.95 7.63
N LYS A 152 12.23 10.20 7.33
CA LYS A 152 13.34 10.50 6.40
C LYS A 152 14.66 9.91 6.88
N ARG A 153 14.95 10.01 8.19
CA ARG A 153 16.18 9.46 8.79
C ARG A 153 16.20 7.93 8.78
N THR A 154 15.07 7.29 9.01
CA THR A 154 14.95 5.82 9.03
C THR A 154 14.75 5.20 7.64
N LYS A 155 14.89 5.99 6.56
CA LYS A 155 14.71 5.57 5.15
C LYS A 155 13.32 5.01 4.82
N LYS A 156 12.31 5.29 5.66
CA LYS A 156 10.91 4.94 5.39
C LYS A 156 10.19 5.98 4.51
N LEU A 157 10.83 7.10 4.24
CA LEU A 157 10.28 8.20 3.45
C LEU A 157 11.38 8.80 2.55
N PRO A 158 11.08 9.18 1.30
CA PRO A 158 12.09 9.75 0.43
C PRO A 158 12.56 11.12 0.96
N PRO A 159 13.85 11.47 0.78
CA PRO A 159 14.46 12.65 1.42
C PRO A 159 13.82 13.97 0.97
N ASN A 160 13.29 14.02 -0.25
CA ASN A 160 12.61 15.16 -0.87
C ASN A 160 11.12 15.32 -0.48
N TRP A 161 10.56 14.43 0.35
CA TRP A 161 9.15 14.50 0.78
C TRP A 161 8.84 15.79 1.55
N LYS A 162 7.68 16.44 1.30
CA LYS A 162 7.30 17.73 1.92
C LYS A 162 5.90 17.67 2.54
#